data_AF-A0A7G2RYF4-F1
#
_entry.id   AF-A0A7G2RYF4-F1
#
_cell.length_a   1.000
_cell.length_b   1.000
_cell.length_c   1.000
_cell.angle_alpha   90.00
_cell.angle_beta   90.00
_cell.angle_gamma   90.00
#
_symmetry.space_group_name_H-M   'P 1'
#
loop_
_entity.id
_entity.type
_entity.pdbx_description
1 polymer ?
#
loop_
_entity_poly.entity_id
_entity_poly.type
_entity_poly.pdbx_seq_one_letter_code
_entity_poly.pdbx_strand_id
1 'polypeptide(L)'
;MTATLGGPGYAPTAYRSNRRVPDPKEPGQQSVLFRKSWTMGPPLPKGKLSELIPPGFLETWHPQRLREHEEIEKRKGIAELEERHAYHGRLDEECLRYATLPKVSWALLWLQHGGRILFTWLLPIWALAMTFLWTQEPSQVTFHEFFWDGIFPFLVYFFFPMLLCWSIGRFLEKKFPKIVYQDLKGPLWELNRRTGMVTLFKDPEKEGQSGEIRGQAPFHEWDGYLLSLPDHQGNIWYRLVLVHKTQEWALPMNQLLAATTNREDVLAYWDLVRQYMDVTKPLPDIPLFEAYRHLDPTTRSHDEKKGRDPLYWRNMSEQDYEAFKRKNRTALAAHSW
;
A
#
# COMPACT_ATOMS: atom_id res chain seq x y z
N MET A 1 9.91 -7.17 27.60
CA MET A 1 11.37 -7.01 27.57
C MET A 1 11.77 -6.64 26.15
N THR A 2 11.87 -5.34 25.89
CA THR A 2 12.30 -4.77 24.62
C THR A 2 13.78 -5.07 24.46
N ALA A 3 14.11 -5.98 23.54
CA ALA A 3 15.50 -6.20 23.14
C ALA A 3 15.97 -4.94 22.39
N THR A 4 16.58 -4.00 23.12
CA THR A 4 17.28 -2.85 22.55
C THR A 4 18.49 -3.36 21.78
N LEU A 5 18.42 -3.29 20.45
CA LEU A 5 19.57 -3.54 19.56
C LEU A 5 20.57 -2.38 19.71
N GLY A 6 21.65 -2.61 20.44
CA GLY A 6 22.79 -1.69 20.58
C GLY A 6 23.78 -1.75 19.42
N GLY A 7 23.33 -1.88 18.17
CA GLY A 7 24.21 -1.85 16.99
C GLY A 7 23.52 -2.11 15.65
N PRO A 8 24.17 -1.81 14.51
CA PRO A 8 23.63 -1.93 13.15
C PRO A 8 23.54 -3.38 12.65
N GLY A 9 23.38 -4.35 13.54
CA GLY A 9 23.29 -5.78 13.23
C GLY A 9 21.85 -6.32 13.23
N TYR A 10 21.71 -7.62 13.04
CA TYR A 10 20.43 -8.33 13.19
C TYR A 10 20.32 -8.93 14.59
N ALA A 11 19.11 -8.94 15.16
CA ALA A 11 18.86 -9.59 16.43
C ALA A 11 19.10 -11.11 16.33
N PRO A 12 19.41 -11.78 17.46
CA PRO A 12 19.47 -13.24 17.50
C PRO A 12 18.15 -13.90 17.06
N THR A 13 17.01 -13.23 17.28
CA THR A 13 15.66 -13.67 16.91
C THR A 13 15.31 -13.42 15.44
N ALA A 14 16.15 -12.70 14.69
CA ALA A 14 15.89 -12.39 13.28
C ALA A 14 15.67 -13.66 12.47
N TYR A 15 14.72 -13.61 11.54
CA TYR A 15 14.37 -14.76 10.73
C TYR A 15 15.49 -15.10 9.75
N ARG A 16 15.93 -16.36 9.76
CA ARG A 16 16.97 -16.88 8.89
C ARG A 16 16.49 -18.19 8.28
N SER A 17 16.41 -18.26 6.96
CA SER A 17 15.95 -19.48 6.28
C SER A 17 16.90 -20.68 6.47
N ASN A 18 18.18 -20.43 6.79
CA ASN A 18 19.15 -21.49 7.06
C ASN A 18 19.09 -22.08 8.48
N ARG A 19 18.26 -21.53 9.37
CA ARG A 19 18.07 -22.06 10.73
C ARG A 19 16.89 -23.01 10.77
N ARG A 20 17.02 -24.07 11.58
CA ARG A 20 15.91 -24.96 11.87
C ARG A 20 14.83 -24.17 12.61
N VAL A 21 13.60 -24.23 12.08
CA VAL A 21 12.44 -23.60 12.71
C VAL A 21 12.11 -24.35 14.00
N PRO A 22 12.03 -23.67 15.15
CA PRO A 22 11.58 -24.28 16.40
C PRO A 22 10.17 -24.83 16.26
N ASP A 23 9.89 -25.95 16.92
CA ASP A 23 8.52 -26.47 16.99
C ASP A 23 7.62 -25.46 17.73
N PRO A 24 6.32 -25.40 17.38
CA PRO A 24 5.38 -24.49 18.03
C PRO A 24 5.37 -24.74 19.54
N LYS A 25 5.55 -23.67 20.33
CA LYS A 25 5.58 -23.77 21.80
C LYS A 25 4.23 -24.14 22.41
N GLU A 26 3.13 -23.85 21.70
CA GLU A 26 1.77 -24.01 22.20
C GLU A 26 0.90 -24.82 21.23
N PRO A 27 -0.05 -25.62 21.73
CA PRO A 27 -1.04 -26.27 20.88
C PRO A 27 -1.92 -25.24 20.15
N GLY A 28 -2.47 -25.63 19.00
CA GLY A 28 -3.29 -24.73 18.18
C GLY A 28 -4.58 -24.30 18.87
N GLN A 29 -4.69 -23.02 19.20
CA GLN A 29 -5.86 -22.40 19.84
C GLN A 29 -6.90 -21.86 18.83
N GLN A 30 -6.63 -22.00 17.53
CA GLN A 30 -7.52 -21.49 16.47
C GLN A 30 -8.87 -22.22 16.45
N SER A 31 -9.97 -21.46 16.46
CA SER A 31 -11.30 -21.99 16.22
C SER A 31 -11.48 -22.44 14.77
N VAL A 32 -12.44 -23.35 14.56
CA VAL A 32 -12.84 -23.83 13.23
C VAL A 32 -13.34 -22.67 12.35
N LEU A 33 -14.08 -21.73 12.92
CA LEU A 33 -14.60 -20.56 12.20
C LEU A 33 -13.47 -19.65 11.71
N PHE A 34 -12.47 -19.40 12.56
CA PHE A 34 -11.30 -18.60 12.21
C PHE A 34 -10.50 -19.24 11.06
N ARG A 35 -10.26 -20.55 11.11
CA ARG A 35 -9.59 -21.26 10.01
C ARG A 35 -10.41 -21.17 8.73
N LYS A 36 -11.72 -21.42 8.79
CA LYS A 36 -12.57 -21.37 7.59
C LYS A 36 -12.60 -19.97 6.93
N SER A 37 -12.52 -18.90 7.72
CA SER A 37 -12.55 -17.53 7.19
C SER A 37 -11.21 -17.04 6.64
N TRP A 38 -10.08 -17.49 7.20
CA TRP A 38 -8.75 -16.96 6.87
C TRP A 38 -7.83 -17.93 6.14
N THR A 39 -8.06 -19.24 6.26
CA THR A 39 -7.27 -20.29 5.60
C THR A 39 -8.11 -20.99 4.53
N MET A 40 -8.33 -20.31 3.41
CA MET A 40 -9.05 -20.87 2.24
C MET A 40 -8.12 -21.72 1.37
N GLY A 41 -7.66 -22.86 1.92
CA GLY A 41 -6.75 -23.79 1.24
C GLY A 41 -5.46 -24.07 2.02
N PRO A 42 -4.51 -24.79 1.41
CA PRO A 42 -3.21 -25.06 2.05
C PRO A 42 -2.39 -23.76 2.19
N PRO A 43 -1.46 -23.71 3.15
CA PRO A 43 -0.52 -22.60 3.26
C PRO A 43 0.34 -22.50 1.99
N LEU A 44 0.69 -21.28 1.62
CA LEU A 44 1.53 -20.99 0.46
C LEU A 44 2.92 -21.61 0.63
N PRO A 45 3.52 -22.09 -0.47
CA PRO A 45 4.79 -22.81 -0.42
C PRO A 45 5.89 -21.94 0.17
N LYS A 46 6.77 -22.57 0.95
CA LYS A 46 8.01 -21.97 1.47
C LYS A 46 9.25 -22.44 0.68
N GLY A 47 9.05 -22.73 -0.60
CA GLY A 47 10.09 -23.26 -1.51
C GLY A 47 11.12 -22.22 -1.95
N LYS A 48 11.80 -22.51 -3.06
CA LYS A 48 12.72 -21.58 -3.72
C LYS A 48 11.98 -20.29 -4.07
N LEU A 49 12.64 -19.15 -3.88
CA LEU A 49 12.07 -17.86 -4.28
C LEU A 49 12.09 -17.74 -5.81
N SER A 50 11.00 -17.22 -6.37
CA SER A 50 10.84 -16.96 -7.80
C SER A 50 11.70 -15.80 -8.32
N GLU A 51 12.08 -14.86 -7.44
CA GLU A 51 12.73 -13.58 -7.77
C GLU A 51 11.88 -12.66 -8.68
N LEU A 52 10.59 -12.99 -8.84
CA LEU A 52 9.64 -12.21 -9.63
C LEU A 52 8.94 -11.17 -8.77
N ILE A 53 8.58 -10.03 -9.39
CA ILE A 53 8.02 -8.89 -8.68
C ILE A 53 6.52 -8.81 -9.01
N PRO A 54 5.63 -8.59 -8.02
CA PRO A 54 4.22 -8.37 -8.33
C PRO A 54 4.05 -7.10 -9.19
N PRO A 55 3.27 -7.13 -10.29
CA PRO A 55 3.09 -5.98 -11.18
C PRO A 55 2.61 -4.72 -10.46
N GLY A 56 1.71 -4.87 -9.48
CA GLY A 56 1.22 -3.75 -8.68
C GLY A 56 2.32 -3.00 -7.91
N PHE A 57 3.41 -3.67 -7.52
CA PHE A 57 4.58 -2.98 -6.93
C PHE A 57 5.28 -2.11 -7.98
N LEU A 58 5.51 -2.64 -9.19
CA LEU A 58 6.17 -1.90 -10.26
C LEU A 58 5.34 -0.69 -10.74
N GLU A 59 4.02 -0.77 -10.67
CA GLU A 59 3.12 0.34 -11.01
C GLU A 59 3.07 1.40 -9.91
N THR A 60 3.11 0.98 -8.63
CA THR A 60 3.06 1.89 -7.49
C THR A 60 4.37 2.68 -7.37
N TRP A 61 5.50 1.98 -7.35
CA TRP A 61 6.84 2.55 -7.17
C TRP A 61 7.56 2.77 -8.51
N HIS A 62 6.93 3.56 -9.37
CA HIS A 62 7.45 3.88 -10.69
C HIS A 62 8.72 4.76 -10.61
N PRO A 63 9.81 4.50 -11.37
CA PRO A 63 11.05 5.29 -11.33
C PRO A 63 10.84 6.79 -11.52
N GLN A 64 9.95 7.18 -12.44
CA GLN A 64 9.63 8.59 -12.65
C GLN A 64 9.08 9.26 -11.38
N ARG A 65 8.17 8.60 -10.66
CA ARG A 65 7.64 9.14 -9.40
C ARG A 65 8.73 9.24 -8.35
N LEU A 66 9.63 8.26 -8.27
CA LEU A 66 10.75 8.30 -7.33
C LEU A 66 11.67 9.49 -7.59
N ARG A 67 11.95 9.81 -8.86
CA ARG A 67 12.72 11.01 -9.25
C ARG A 67 12.00 12.31 -8.84
N GLU A 68 10.69 12.39 -9.09
CA GLU A 68 9.86 13.54 -8.70
C GLU A 68 9.84 13.74 -7.18
N HIS A 69 9.73 12.65 -6.39
CA HIS A 69 9.79 12.70 -4.93
C HIS A 69 11.14 13.25 -4.43
N GLU A 70 12.25 12.77 -4.97
CA GLU A 70 13.59 13.25 -4.61
C GLU A 70 13.79 14.74 -4.95
N GLU A 71 13.28 15.21 -6.09
CA GLU A 71 13.30 16.64 -6.42
C GLU A 71 12.49 17.48 -5.43
N ILE A 72 11.34 16.97 -5.01
CA ILE A 72 10.48 17.65 -4.02
C ILE A 72 11.18 17.70 -2.66
N GLU A 73 11.80 16.62 -2.22
CA GLU A 73 12.59 16.55 -0.97
C GLU A 73 13.73 17.57 -1.00
N LYS A 74 14.52 17.58 -2.08
CA LYS A 74 15.60 18.56 -2.29
C LYS A 74 15.11 20.00 -2.26
N ARG A 75 13.95 20.29 -2.88
CA ARG A 75 13.35 21.63 -2.87
C ARG A 75 12.84 22.05 -1.50
N LYS A 76 12.32 21.11 -0.70
CA LYS A 76 11.77 21.39 0.62
C LYS A 76 12.85 21.43 1.72
N GLY A 77 14.07 20.98 1.43
CA GLY A 77 15.16 20.94 2.41
C GLY A 77 14.86 20.00 3.59
N ILE A 78 13.99 19.02 3.40
CA ILE A 78 13.61 18.05 4.43
C ILE A 78 14.76 17.05 4.51
N ALA A 79 15.42 16.98 5.66
CA ALA A 79 16.43 15.96 5.90
C ALA A 79 15.75 14.59 5.99
N GLU A 80 16.19 13.64 5.18
CA GLU A 80 15.74 12.24 5.12
C GLU A 80 15.62 11.57 6.52
N LEU A 81 16.35 12.07 7.52
CA LEU A 81 16.32 11.63 8.92
C LEU A 81 15.13 12.15 9.75
N GLU A 82 14.57 13.32 9.44
CA GLU A 82 13.37 13.85 10.12
C GLU A 82 12.11 13.08 9.70
N GLU A 83 12.01 12.67 8.43
CA GLU A 83 10.91 11.83 7.93
C GLU A 83 10.93 10.41 8.49
N ARG A 84 12.13 9.82 8.70
CA ARG A 84 12.31 8.47 9.32
C ARG A 84 11.66 8.33 10.70
N HIS A 85 11.51 9.43 11.44
CA HIS A 85 10.98 9.44 12.81
C HIS A 85 9.54 9.97 12.91
N ALA A 86 9.05 10.68 11.90
CA ALA A 86 7.74 11.34 11.94
C ALA A 86 6.59 10.49 11.34
N TYR A 87 6.89 9.51 10.49
CA TYR A 87 5.87 8.71 9.82
C TYR A 87 5.54 7.41 10.56
N HIS A 88 4.27 7.23 10.96
CA HIS A 88 3.81 5.96 11.54
C HIS A 88 3.73 4.81 10.51
N GLY A 89 3.75 5.12 9.20
CA GLY A 89 3.94 4.15 8.12
C GLY A 89 5.38 4.18 7.63
N ARG A 90 6.13 3.09 7.77
CA ARG A 90 7.57 3.01 7.47
C ARG A 90 7.81 1.83 6.52
N LEU A 91 8.49 2.05 5.41
CA LEU A 91 8.74 1.02 4.38
C LEU A 91 10.23 1.00 4.06
N ASP A 92 11.01 0.54 5.04
CA ASP A 92 12.47 0.70 5.03
C ASP A 92 13.15 -0.67 5.09
N GLU A 93 14.48 -0.67 5.18
CA GLU A 93 15.27 -1.88 5.38
C GLU A 93 15.00 -2.56 6.73
N GLU A 94 14.57 -1.81 7.75
CA GLU A 94 14.42 -2.34 9.10
C GLU A 94 13.03 -2.93 9.36
N CYS A 95 11.99 -2.21 8.93
CA CYS A 95 10.61 -2.64 9.13
C CYS A 95 9.67 -2.16 8.02
N LEU A 96 8.66 -2.99 7.73
CA LEU A 96 7.45 -2.60 7.02
C LEU A 96 6.35 -2.38 8.07
N ARG A 97 6.01 -1.13 8.30
CA ARG A 97 5.01 -0.70 9.25
C ARG A 97 3.92 0.03 8.48
N TYR A 98 2.68 -0.38 8.69
CA TYR A 98 1.53 0.28 8.09
C TYR A 98 0.70 0.98 9.15
N ALA A 99 0.27 2.21 8.85
CA ALA A 99 -0.63 2.99 9.67
C ALA A 99 -1.72 3.62 8.80
N THR A 100 -2.90 3.80 9.37
CA THR A 100 -4.05 4.37 8.64
C THR A 100 -4.15 5.88 8.88
N LEU A 101 -4.56 6.59 7.83
CA LEU A 101 -4.97 7.98 7.95
C LEU A 101 -6.24 8.09 8.80
N PRO A 102 -6.37 9.15 9.63
CA PRO A 102 -7.60 9.43 10.36
C PRO A 102 -8.81 9.54 9.43
N LYS A 103 -10.01 9.18 9.93
CA LYS A 103 -11.27 9.35 9.19
C LYS A 103 -11.52 10.78 8.74
N VAL A 104 -11.03 11.78 9.49
CA VAL A 104 -11.13 13.20 9.14
C VAL A 104 -10.30 13.52 7.89
N SER A 105 -9.05 13.06 7.83
CA SER A 105 -8.20 13.15 6.64
C SER A 105 -8.86 12.50 5.43
N TRP A 106 -9.41 11.29 5.60
CA TRP A 106 -10.20 10.63 4.56
C TRP A 106 -11.41 11.45 4.12
N ALA A 107 -12.16 12.03 5.05
CA ALA A 107 -13.33 12.86 4.73
C ALA A 107 -12.95 14.11 3.93
N LEU A 108 -11.84 14.78 4.28
CA LEU A 108 -11.33 15.94 3.55
C LEU A 108 -10.85 15.56 2.13
N LEU A 109 -10.17 14.43 2.00
CA LEU A 109 -9.74 13.91 0.69
C LEU A 109 -10.95 13.52 -0.17
N TRP A 110 -11.97 12.87 0.41
CA TRP A 110 -13.22 12.55 -0.28
C TRP A 110 -13.99 13.81 -0.67
N LEU A 111 -14.02 14.84 0.18
CA LEU A 111 -14.63 16.13 -0.12
C LEU A 111 -13.99 16.77 -1.37
N GLN A 112 -12.66 16.77 -1.43
CA GLN A 112 -11.91 17.33 -2.54
C GLN A 112 -12.05 16.51 -3.83
N HIS A 113 -11.73 15.22 -3.77
CA HIS A 113 -11.69 14.36 -4.95
C HIS A 113 -13.09 13.99 -5.43
N GLY A 114 -14.03 13.76 -4.51
CA GLY A 114 -15.45 13.56 -4.82
C GLY A 114 -16.04 14.78 -5.49
N GLY A 115 -15.81 15.98 -4.94
CA GLY A 115 -16.25 17.24 -5.55
C GLY A 115 -15.66 17.44 -6.97
N ARG A 116 -14.37 17.16 -7.14
CA ARG A 116 -13.72 17.24 -8.46
C ARG A 116 -14.32 16.26 -9.46
N ILE A 117 -14.44 14.98 -9.08
CA ILE A 117 -14.92 13.91 -9.98
C ILE A 117 -16.35 14.22 -10.39
N LEU A 118 -17.24 14.45 -9.42
CA LEU A 118 -18.64 14.74 -9.70
C LEU A 118 -18.78 15.99 -10.58
N PHE A 119 -17.99 17.04 -10.36
CA PHE A 119 -18.01 18.24 -11.22
C PHE A 119 -17.56 17.95 -12.63
N THR A 120 -16.41 17.29 -12.81
CA THR A 120 -15.87 17.03 -14.14
C THR A 120 -16.69 16.02 -14.95
N TRP A 121 -17.38 15.08 -14.30
CA TRP A 121 -18.15 14.04 -14.97
C TRP A 121 -19.61 14.43 -15.20
N LEU A 122 -20.27 15.06 -14.21
CA LEU A 122 -21.70 15.42 -14.33
C LEU A 122 -21.93 16.68 -15.16
N LEU A 123 -21.02 17.66 -15.11
CA LEU A 123 -21.17 18.91 -15.86
C LEU A 123 -21.33 18.70 -17.37
N PRO A 124 -20.49 17.90 -18.08
CA PRO A 124 -20.67 17.70 -19.51
C PRO A 124 -21.95 16.94 -19.85
N ILE A 125 -22.34 15.94 -19.04
CA ILE A 125 -23.59 15.18 -19.23
C ILE A 125 -24.79 16.10 -19.07
N TRP A 126 -24.79 16.92 -18.02
CA TRP A 126 -25.84 17.90 -17.75
C TRP A 126 -25.88 18.99 -18.84
N ALA A 127 -24.73 19.47 -19.31
CA ALA A 127 -24.67 20.45 -20.39
C ALA A 127 -25.29 19.88 -21.68
N LEU A 128 -25.00 18.62 -22.03
CA LEU A 128 -25.64 17.94 -23.16
C LEU A 128 -27.15 17.82 -22.96
N ALA A 129 -27.61 17.44 -21.76
CA ALA A 129 -29.03 17.37 -21.46
C ALA A 129 -29.73 18.74 -21.61
N MET A 130 -29.11 19.82 -21.12
CA MET A 130 -29.64 21.18 -21.27
C MET A 130 -29.66 21.64 -22.74
N THR A 131 -28.64 21.29 -23.52
CA THR A 131 -28.66 21.57 -24.97
C THR A 131 -29.75 20.80 -25.69
N PHE A 132 -30.02 19.54 -25.28
CA PHE A 132 -31.11 18.76 -25.85
C PHE A 132 -32.47 19.37 -25.48
N LEU A 133 -32.69 19.70 -24.19
CA LEU A 133 -33.92 20.35 -23.73
C LEU A 133 -34.19 21.66 -24.48
N TRP A 134 -33.16 22.46 -24.73
CA TRP A 134 -33.28 23.68 -25.54
C TRP A 134 -33.84 23.41 -26.95
N THR A 135 -33.49 22.27 -27.58
CA THR A 135 -34.05 21.93 -28.91
C THR A 135 -35.53 21.53 -28.89
N GLN A 136 -36.07 21.18 -27.72
CA GLN A 136 -37.46 20.75 -27.54
C GLN A 136 -38.37 21.89 -27.08
N GLU A 137 -37.82 23.04 -26.67
CA GLU A 137 -38.59 24.18 -26.22
C GLU A 137 -39.37 24.84 -27.37
N PRO A 138 -40.64 25.22 -27.16
CA PRO A 138 -41.42 25.96 -28.14
C PRO A 138 -40.79 27.32 -28.47
N SER A 139 -40.94 27.76 -29.71
CA SER A 139 -40.32 28.97 -30.29
C SER A 139 -40.67 30.30 -29.61
N GLN A 140 -41.61 30.28 -28.65
CA GLN A 140 -42.03 31.43 -27.86
C GLN A 140 -41.16 31.68 -26.62
N VAL A 141 -40.37 30.70 -26.17
CA VAL A 141 -39.49 30.83 -25.00
C VAL A 141 -38.16 31.43 -25.43
N THR A 142 -37.74 32.49 -24.77
CA THR A 142 -36.45 33.13 -25.06
C THR A 142 -35.31 32.39 -24.35
N PHE A 143 -34.12 32.33 -24.95
CA PHE A 143 -32.95 31.72 -24.30
C PHE A 143 -32.65 32.31 -22.91
N HIS A 144 -32.89 33.62 -22.74
CA HIS A 144 -32.71 34.28 -21.45
C HIS A 144 -33.61 33.67 -20.35
N GLU A 145 -34.88 33.41 -20.66
CA GLU A 145 -35.82 32.78 -19.73
C GLU A 145 -35.40 31.34 -19.44
N PHE A 146 -35.08 30.56 -20.47
CA PHE A 146 -34.54 29.20 -20.32
C PHE A 146 -33.26 29.15 -19.49
N PHE A 147 -32.38 30.14 -19.64
CA PHE A 147 -31.14 30.22 -18.88
C PHE A 147 -31.40 30.51 -17.40
N TRP A 148 -32.24 31.50 -17.07
CA TRP A 148 -32.46 31.90 -15.68
C TRP A 148 -33.38 30.95 -14.90
N ASP A 149 -34.36 30.34 -15.56
CA ASP A 149 -35.31 29.44 -14.92
C ASP A 149 -34.82 27.99 -14.94
N GLY A 150 -34.12 27.60 -16.00
CA GLY A 150 -33.59 26.25 -16.19
C GLY A 150 -32.14 26.12 -15.75
N ILE A 151 -31.22 26.79 -16.45
CA ILE A 151 -29.77 26.53 -16.34
C ILE A 151 -29.19 27.06 -15.01
N PHE A 152 -29.51 28.30 -14.65
CA PHE A 152 -28.91 29.01 -13.54
C PHE A 152 -29.16 28.35 -12.17
N PRO A 153 -30.37 27.86 -11.84
CA PRO A 153 -30.62 27.17 -10.58
C PRO A 153 -29.77 25.91 -10.43
N PHE A 154 -29.57 25.12 -11.51
CA PHE A 154 -28.68 23.97 -11.44
C PHE A 154 -27.22 24.39 -11.25
N LEU A 155 -26.75 25.44 -11.93
CA LEU A 155 -25.39 25.93 -11.73
C LEU A 155 -25.15 26.37 -10.27
N VAL A 156 -26.10 27.08 -9.67
CA VAL A 156 -25.95 27.64 -8.31
C VAL A 156 -26.24 26.62 -7.21
N TYR A 157 -27.28 25.80 -7.32
CA TYR A 157 -27.67 24.90 -6.23
C TYR A 157 -27.03 23.52 -6.33
N PHE A 158 -26.66 23.08 -7.55
CA PHE A 158 -26.08 21.75 -7.76
C PHE A 158 -24.57 21.81 -8.00
N PHE A 159 -24.10 22.64 -8.93
CA PHE A 159 -22.67 22.66 -9.31
C PHE A 159 -21.80 23.55 -8.42
N PHE A 160 -22.31 24.69 -7.95
CA PHE A 160 -21.53 25.61 -7.12
C PHE A 160 -21.10 25.01 -5.78
N PRO A 161 -21.95 24.30 -5.00
CA PRO A 161 -21.51 23.66 -3.75
C PRO A 161 -20.40 22.64 -3.99
N MET A 162 -20.47 21.92 -5.12
CA MET A 162 -19.48 20.92 -5.50
C MET A 162 -18.14 21.55 -5.89
N LEU A 163 -18.18 22.66 -6.62
CA LEU A 163 -16.99 23.45 -6.94
C LEU A 163 -16.38 24.09 -5.68
N LEU A 164 -17.23 24.50 -4.72
CA LEU A 164 -16.81 25.02 -3.43
C LEU A 164 -16.12 23.94 -2.58
N CYS A 165 -16.68 22.72 -2.50
CA CYS A 165 -16.04 21.56 -1.87
C CYS A 165 -14.68 21.24 -2.48
N TRP A 166 -14.58 21.23 -3.82
CA TRP A 166 -13.31 21.03 -4.51
C TRP A 166 -12.30 22.14 -4.21
N SER A 167 -12.73 23.40 -4.25
CA SER A 167 -11.88 24.57 -4.03
C SER A 167 -11.37 24.67 -2.60
N ILE A 168 -12.25 24.44 -1.61
CA ILE A 168 -11.89 24.44 -0.18
C ILE A 168 -10.93 23.29 0.12
N GLY A 169 -11.21 22.08 -0.36
CA GLY A 169 -10.32 20.93 -0.17
C GLY A 169 -8.91 21.21 -0.72
N ARG A 170 -8.83 21.70 -1.96
CA ARG A 170 -7.55 22.04 -2.60
C ARG A 170 -6.83 23.19 -1.88
N PHE A 171 -7.56 24.17 -1.37
CA PHE A 171 -7.00 25.26 -0.57
C PHE A 171 -6.40 24.74 0.75
N LEU A 172 -7.14 23.89 1.47
CA LEU A 172 -6.68 23.25 2.71
C LEU A 172 -5.44 22.39 2.47
N GLU A 173 -5.41 21.60 1.41
CA GLU A 173 -4.25 20.77 1.05
C GLU A 173 -3.00 21.63 0.79
N LYS A 174 -3.16 22.74 0.05
CA LYS A 174 -2.04 23.61 -0.34
C LYS A 174 -1.52 24.49 0.80
N LYS A 175 -2.41 25.00 1.67
CA LYS A 175 -2.04 25.95 2.74
C LYS A 175 -1.80 25.27 4.08
N PHE A 176 -2.52 24.19 4.36
CA PHE A 176 -2.47 23.47 5.63
C PHE A 176 -2.37 21.96 5.40
N PRO A 177 -1.28 21.48 4.77
CA PRO A 177 -1.12 20.07 4.46
C PRO A 177 -1.23 19.18 5.70
N LYS A 178 -0.79 19.65 6.88
CA LYS A 178 -0.90 18.93 8.16
C LYS A 178 -2.34 18.72 8.65
N ILE A 179 -3.31 19.51 8.19
CA ILE A 179 -4.73 19.33 8.55
C ILE A 179 -5.36 18.24 7.66
N VAL A 180 -4.97 18.21 6.38
CA VAL A 180 -5.47 17.19 5.44
C VAL A 180 -4.76 15.86 5.69
N TYR A 181 -3.45 15.89 5.84
CA TYR A 181 -2.60 14.74 6.19
C TYR A 181 -2.21 14.84 7.67
N GLN A 182 -3.18 14.59 8.55
CA GLN A 182 -2.93 14.52 9.98
C GLN A 182 -1.99 13.37 10.31
N ASP A 183 -1.27 13.50 11.43
CA ASP A 183 -0.45 12.44 11.98
C ASP A 183 -1.29 11.17 12.13
N LEU A 184 -0.74 10.09 11.58
CA LEU A 184 -1.40 8.79 11.53
C LEU A 184 -1.69 8.33 12.97
N LYS A 185 -2.88 7.77 13.23
CA LYS A 185 -3.30 7.43 14.61
C LYS A 185 -2.53 6.27 15.24
N GLY A 186 -1.50 5.73 14.59
CA GLY A 186 -0.68 4.62 15.07
C GLY A 186 -0.63 3.46 14.06
N PRO A 187 0.39 2.59 14.17
CA PRO A 187 0.52 1.44 13.29
C PRO A 187 -0.58 0.40 13.57
N LEU A 188 -1.03 -0.30 12.53
CA LEU A 188 -1.88 -1.49 12.65
C LEU A 188 -1.04 -2.75 12.82
N TRP A 189 0.05 -2.82 12.07
CA TRP A 189 0.97 -3.95 12.10
C TRP A 189 2.37 -3.52 11.66
N GLU A 190 3.35 -4.32 12.07
CA GLU A 190 4.76 -4.15 11.71
C GLU A 190 5.41 -5.51 11.43
N LEU A 191 6.08 -5.60 10.29
CA LEU A 191 7.02 -6.67 9.97
C LEU A 191 8.44 -6.12 10.16
N ASN A 192 9.15 -6.62 11.17
CA ASN A 192 10.48 -6.13 11.49
C ASN A 192 11.54 -7.13 11.05
N ARG A 193 12.32 -6.78 10.02
CA ARG A 193 13.40 -7.60 9.46
C ARG A 193 14.54 -7.75 10.46
N ARG A 194 14.90 -6.69 11.19
CA ARG A 194 16.01 -6.67 12.17
C ARG A 194 15.77 -7.63 13.33
N THR A 195 14.53 -7.70 13.82
CA THR A 195 14.16 -8.53 14.97
C THR A 195 13.55 -9.88 14.57
N GLY A 196 13.03 -9.99 13.34
CA GLY A 196 12.29 -11.16 12.86
C GLY A 196 10.87 -11.28 13.41
N MET A 197 10.36 -10.22 14.05
CA MET A 197 9.05 -10.22 14.71
C MET A 197 7.97 -9.63 13.80
N VAL A 198 6.77 -10.21 13.89
CA VAL A 198 5.53 -9.66 13.37
C VAL A 198 4.76 -9.12 14.57
N THR A 199 4.51 -7.82 14.57
CA THR A 199 3.80 -7.12 15.65
C THR A 199 2.44 -6.68 15.15
N LEU A 200 1.39 -7.07 15.86
CA LEU A 200 0.04 -6.55 15.70
C LEU A 200 -0.23 -5.54 16.79
N PHE A 201 -0.72 -4.37 16.39
CA PHE A 201 -1.14 -3.34 17.32
C PHE A 201 -2.65 -3.40 17.52
N LYS A 202 -3.14 -2.84 18.63
CA LYS A 202 -4.57 -2.63 18.85
C LYS A 202 -5.08 -1.56 17.89
N ASP A 203 -6.37 -1.60 17.60
CA ASP A 203 -6.99 -0.66 16.66
C ASP A 203 -6.77 0.79 17.13
N PRO A 204 -6.07 1.62 16.34
CA PRO A 204 -5.73 2.99 16.71
C PRO A 204 -6.95 3.92 16.77
N GLU A 205 -8.12 3.43 16.35
CA GLU A 205 -9.38 4.17 16.41
C GLU A 205 -9.99 4.21 17.81
N LYS A 206 -9.66 3.25 18.68
CA LYS A 206 -10.17 3.24 20.06
C LYS A 206 -9.32 4.19 20.91
N GLU A 207 -9.98 5.17 21.54
CA GLU A 207 -9.31 6.17 22.39
C GLU A 207 -8.42 5.47 23.44
N GLY A 208 -7.16 5.90 23.51
CA GLY A 208 -6.17 5.37 24.46
C GLY A 208 -5.45 4.07 24.08
N GLN A 209 -5.81 3.40 22.97
CA GLN A 209 -5.19 2.12 22.56
C GLN A 209 -4.18 2.24 21.41
N SER A 210 -3.95 3.47 20.94
CA SER A 210 -2.98 3.76 19.88
C SER A 210 -1.57 3.34 20.28
N GLY A 211 -0.94 2.49 19.45
CA GLY A 211 0.42 2.02 19.67
C GLY A 211 0.57 0.89 20.70
N GLU A 212 -0.53 0.45 21.33
CA GLU A 212 -0.48 -0.73 22.20
C GLU A 212 -0.33 -2.01 21.38
N ILE A 213 0.61 -2.87 21.79
CA ILE A 213 0.83 -4.16 21.14
C ILE A 213 -0.31 -5.10 21.52
N ARG A 214 -1.10 -5.52 20.52
CA ARG A 214 -2.11 -6.58 20.67
C ARG A 214 -1.46 -7.95 20.76
N GLY A 215 -0.40 -8.16 19.99
CA GLY A 215 0.31 -9.44 19.91
C GLY A 215 1.60 -9.30 19.15
N GLN A 216 2.62 -10.07 19.53
CA GLN A 216 3.89 -10.12 18.84
C GLN A 216 4.36 -11.58 18.76
N ALA A 217 4.70 -12.04 17.56
CA ALA A 217 5.20 -13.39 17.33
C ALA A 217 6.31 -13.40 16.27
N PRO A 218 7.27 -14.34 16.35
CA PRO A 218 8.30 -14.51 15.33
C PRO A 218 7.71 -14.87 13.96
N PHE A 219 8.32 -14.40 12.87
CA PHE A 219 7.84 -14.63 11.49
C PHE A 219 7.68 -16.11 11.12
N HIS A 220 8.49 -17.01 11.68
CA HIS A 220 8.38 -18.44 11.39
C HIS A 220 7.08 -19.09 11.93
N GLU A 221 6.38 -18.42 12.85
CA GLU A 221 5.08 -18.83 13.38
C GLU A 221 3.91 -18.35 12.50
N TRP A 222 4.20 -17.61 11.43
CA TRP A 222 3.21 -17.16 10.46
C TRP A 222 3.33 -17.95 9.16
N ASP A 223 2.17 -18.27 8.59
CA ASP A 223 2.04 -18.88 7.28
C ASP A 223 1.24 -17.95 6.36
N GLY A 224 1.69 -17.81 5.12
CA GLY A 224 0.96 -17.07 4.10
C GLY A 224 -0.16 -17.91 3.53
N TYR A 225 -1.35 -17.33 3.39
CA TYR A 225 -2.50 -17.92 2.73
C TYR A 225 -2.98 -17.00 1.62
N LEU A 226 -3.46 -17.62 0.54
CA LEU A 226 -4.17 -16.93 -0.53
C LEU A 226 -5.65 -16.98 -0.23
N LEU A 227 -6.26 -15.81 -0.07
CA LEU A 227 -7.70 -15.69 0.17
C LEU A 227 -8.41 -15.30 -1.13
N SER A 228 -9.42 -16.08 -1.51
CA SER A 228 -10.31 -15.80 -2.63
C SER A 228 -11.51 -14.99 -2.13
N LEU A 229 -11.71 -13.82 -2.73
CA LEU A 229 -12.78 -12.87 -2.43
C LEU A 229 -13.67 -12.76 -3.67
N PRO A 230 -14.78 -13.51 -3.74
CA PRO A 230 -15.74 -13.35 -4.82
C PRO A 230 -16.44 -12.00 -4.66
N ASP A 231 -16.49 -11.24 -5.74
CA ASP A 231 -17.27 -10.01 -5.85
C ASP A 231 -18.73 -10.32 -6.25
N HIS A 232 -19.64 -9.38 -6.01
CA HIS A 232 -21.05 -9.49 -6.39
C HIS A 232 -21.25 -9.69 -7.90
N GLN A 233 -20.28 -9.29 -8.72
CA GLN A 233 -20.26 -9.48 -10.17
C GLN A 233 -19.70 -10.86 -10.61
N GLY A 234 -19.32 -11.74 -9.67
CA GLY A 234 -18.77 -13.06 -9.96
C GLY A 234 -17.26 -13.08 -10.24
N ASN A 235 -16.59 -11.92 -10.25
CA ASN A 235 -15.14 -11.83 -10.34
C ASN A 235 -14.49 -12.33 -9.04
N ILE A 236 -13.40 -13.09 -9.17
CA ILE A 236 -12.63 -13.57 -8.01
C ILE A 236 -11.41 -12.67 -7.84
N TRP A 237 -11.31 -12.05 -6.68
CA TRP A 237 -10.14 -11.30 -6.26
C TRP A 237 -9.32 -12.15 -5.30
N TYR A 238 -8.00 -12.04 -5.39
CA TYR A 238 -7.05 -12.72 -4.54
C TYR A 238 -6.32 -11.71 -3.66
N ARG A 239 -6.04 -12.10 -2.41
CA ARG A 239 -5.17 -11.33 -1.52
C ARG A 239 -4.29 -12.24 -0.67
N LEU A 240 -3.13 -11.72 -0.29
CA LEU A 240 -2.26 -12.35 0.69
C LEU A 240 -2.76 -12.07 2.11
N VAL A 241 -2.83 -13.11 2.94
CA VAL A 241 -3.08 -13.00 4.37
C VAL A 241 -2.00 -13.79 5.11
N LEU A 242 -1.36 -13.20 6.12
CA LEU A 242 -0.51 -13.92 7.05
C LEU A 242 -1.37 -14.41 8.21
N VAL A 243 -1.38 -15.70 8.46
CA VAL A 243 -2.14 -16.31 9.56
C VAL A 243 -1.15 -16.95 10.53
N HIS A 244 -1.31 -16.64 11.81
CA HIS A 244 -0.49 -17.20 12.86
C HIS A 244 -0.87 -18.67 13.10
N LYS A 245 0.10 -19.57 13.27
CA LYS A 245 -0.13 -21.03 13.35
C LYS A 245 -1.00 -21.49 14.52
N THR A 246 -0.86 -20.85 15.69
CA THR A 246 -1.52 -21.30 16.93
C THR A 246 -2.63 -20.37 17.38
N GLN A 247 -2.37 -19.07 17.43
CA GLN A 247 -3.32 -18.04 17.84
C GLN A 247 -4.26 -17.57 16.71
N GLU A 248 -5.41 -17.00 17.08
CA GLU A 248 -6.41 -16.44 16.16
C GLU A 248 -6.02 -15.05 15.63
N TRP A 249 -4.81 -14.97 15.06
CA TRP A 249 -4.28 -13.76 14.48
C TRP A 249 -4.17 -13.90 12.97
N ALA A 250 -4.87 -13.02 12.25
CA ALA A 250 -4.79 -12.90 10.81
C ALA A 250 -4.41 -11.47 10.45
N LEU A 251 -3.48 -11.34 9.52
CA LEU A 251 -2.96 -10.08 9.02
C LEU A 251 -3.19 -10.02 7.50
N PRO A 252 -4.25 -9.33 7.05
CA PRO A 252 -4.46 -9.05 5.64
C PRO A 252 -3.38 -8.10 5.13
N MET A 253 -2.66 -8.51 4.09
CA MET A 253 -1.53 -7.76 3.54
C MET A 253 -1.94 -6.84 2.38
N ASN A 254 -3.17 -6.31 2.42
CA ASN A 254 -3.80 -5.53 1.34
C ASN A 254 -3.24 -4.11 1.15
N GLN A 255 -2.35 -3.69 2.04
CA GLN A 255 -1.89 -2.30 2.13
C GLN A 255 -0.64 -2.02 1.29
N LEU A 256 0.19 -3.05 1.02
CA LEU A 256 1.32 -2.93 0.08
C LEU A 256 0.93 -3.38 -1.33
N LEU A 257 0.00 -4.33 -1.43
CA LEU A 257 -0.59 -4.76 -2.68
C LEU A 257 -2.09 -4.88 -2.49
N ALA A 258 -2.85 -4.13 -3.30
CA ALA A 258 -4.30 -4.26 -3.35
C ALA A 258 -4.70 -5.68 -3.76
N ALA A 259 -5.96 -6.05 -3.53
CA ALA A 259 -6.45 -7.33 -4.03
C ALA A 259 -6.30 -7.36 -5.56
N THR A 260 -5.89 -8.51 -6.11
CA THR A 260 -5.60 -8.68 -7.54
C THR A 260 -6.48 -9.76 -8.14
N THR A 261 -6.80 -9.67 -9.42
CA THR A 261 -7.52 -10.75 -10.13
C THR A 261 -6.61 -11.92 -10.48
N ASN A 262 -5.28 -11.72 -10.48
CA ASN A 262 -4.31 -12.76 -10.80
C ASN A 262 -3.77 -13.38 -9.50
N ARG A 263 -3.72 -14.71 -9.47
CA ARG A 263 -3.21 -15.48 -8.33
C ARG A 263 -1.69 -15.39 -8.23
N GLU A 264 -1.01 -15.33 -9.36
CA GLU A 264 0.45 -15.30 -9.48
C GLU A 264 1.03 -14.04 -8.83
N ASP A 265 0.31 -12.92 -8.88
CA ASP A 265 0.69 -11.67 -8.22
C ASP A 265 0.78 -11.85 -6.69
N VAL A 266 -0.17 -12.60 -6.11
CA VAL A 266 -0.20 -12.90 -4.67
C VAL A 266 0.95 -13.84 -4.27
N LEU A 267 1.32 -14.77 -5.14
CA LEU A 267 2.41 -15.72 -4.90
C LEU A 267 3.78 -15.03 -4.97
N ALA A 268 4.01 -14.16 -5.96
CA ALA A 268 5.20 -13.31 -6.00
C ALA A 268 5.25 -12.37 -4.81
N TYR A 269 4.10 -11.87 -4.35
CA TYR A 269 4.05 -11.00 -3.19
C TYR A 269 4.44 -11.76 -1.90
N TRP A 270 4.00 -13.01 -1.76
CA TRP A 270 4.44 -13.86 -0.66
C TRP A 270 5.96 -14.11 -0.69
N ASP A 271 6.53 -14.40 -1.85
CA ASP A 271 7.99 -14.54 -2.00
C ASP A 271 8.75 -13.26 -1.64
N LEU A 272 8.24 -12.10 -2.04
CA LEU A 272 8.79 -10.79 -1.69
C LEU A 272 8.80 -10.59 -0.17
N VAL A 273 7.70 -10.86 0.53
CA VAL A 273 7.61 -10.76 1.99
C VAL A 273 8.57 -11.74 2.67
N ARG A 274 8.67 -12.98 2.16
CA ARG A 274 9.62 -13.98 2.68
C ARG A 274 11.07 -13.55 2.51
N GLN A 275 11.42 -13.02 1.34
CA GLN A 275 12.75 -12.50 1.08
C GLN A 275 13.06 -11.29 1.96
N TYR A 276 12.10 -10.38 2.13
CA TYR A 276 12.22 -9.23 3.01
C TYR A 276 12.44 -9.63 4.47
N MET A 277 11.79 -10.66 4.98
CA MET A 277 11.99 -11.09 6.37
C MET A 277 13.25 -11.92 6.59
N ASP A 278 13.78 -12.56 5.54
CA ASP A 278 14.97 -13.41 5.64
C ASP A 278 16.28 -12.62 5.58
N VAL A 279 16.95 -12.49 6.73
CA VAL A 279 18.20 -11.72 6.83
C VAL A 279 19.41 -12.41 6.17
N THR A 280 19.25 -13.66 5.72
CA THR A 280 20.30 -14.37 4.97
C THR A 280 20.31 -14.02 3.48
N LYS A 281 19.25 -13.36 3.00
CA LYS A 281 19.09 -12.93 1.61
C LYS A 281 19.11 -11.40 1.55
N PRO A 282 19.56 -10.80 0.43
CA PRO A 282 19.43 -9.36 0.24
C PRO A 282 17.94 -8.97 0.19
N LEU A 283 17.65 -7.70 0.50
CA LEU A 283 16.34 -7.11 0.30
C LEU A 283 15.83 -7.37 -1.12
N PRO A 284 14.51 -7.56 -1.30
CA PRO A 284 13.91 -7.67 -2.62
C PRO A 284 14.38 -6.54 -3.54
N ASP A 285 14.78 -6.90 -4.75
CA ASP A 285 15.28 -5.92 -5.71
C ASP A 285 14.12 -5.24 -6.42
N ILE A 286 13.55 -4.24 -5.77
CA ILE A 286 12.43 -3.44 -6.26
C ILE A 286 12.73 -1.95 -6.11
N PRO A 287 12.10 -1.07 -6.91
CA PRO A 287 12.32 0.38 -6.81
C PRO A 287 12.09 0.95 -5.40
N LEU A 288 11.12 0.41 -4.66
CA LEU A 288 10.81 0.81 -3.27
C LEU A 288 12.04 0.73 -2.35
N PHE A 289 12.82 -0.35 -2.41
CA PHE A 289 13.91 -0.57 -1.47
C PHE A 289 15.23 0.03 -1.91
N GLU A 290 15.33 0.56 -3.14
CA GLU A 290 16.58 1.08 -3.71
C GLU A 290 17.28 2.08 -2.78
N ALA A 291 16.53 3.02 -2.21
CA ALA A 291 17.05 4.03 -1.29
C ALA A 291 17.70 3.42 -0.03
N TYR A 292 17.19 2.28 0.44
CA TYR A 292 17.57 1.66 1.71
C TYR A 292 18.54 0.49 1.57
N ARG A 293 18.83 0.03 0.35
CA ARG A 293 19.70 -1.15 0.11
C ARG A 293 21.07 -1.01 0.76
N HIS A 294 21.63 0.20 0.73
CA HIS A 294 22.92 0.49 1.33
C HIS A 294 22.88 0.44 2.87
N LEU A 295 21.73 0.54 3.53
CA LEU A 295 21.62 0.52 5.00
C LEU A 295 21.54 -0.91 5.58
N ASP A 296 21.03 -1.88 4.81
CA ASP A 296 20.95 -3.28 5.21
C ASP A 296 22.32 -3.97 5.03
N PRO A 297 22.90 -4.55 6.09
CA PRO A 297 24.27 -5.10 6.01
C PRO A 297 24.38 -6.30 5.06
N THR A 298 23.39 -7.21 5.04
CA THR A 298 23.38 -8.34 4.10
C THR A 298 23.26 -7.85 2.66
N THR A 299 22.38 -6.89 2.41
CA THR A 299 22.15 -6.33 1.07
C THR A 299 23.37 -5.56 0.57
N ARG A 300 23.97 -4.72 1.42
CA ARG A 300 25.20 -3.99 1.10
C ARG A 300 26.32 -4.94 0.67
N SER A 301 26.62 -5.96 1.46
CA SER A 301 27.67 -6.93 1.13
C SER A 301 27.38 -7.69 -0.17
N HIS A 302 26.11 -8.03 -0.41
CA HIS A 302 25.69 -8.69 -1.64
C HIS A 302 25.84 -7.77 -2.87
N ASP A 303 25.47 -6.51 -2.75
CA ASP A 303 25.50 -5.52 -3.84
C ASP A 303 26.94 -5.09 -4.16
N GLU A 304 27.80 -4.91 -3.15
CA GLU A 304 29.24 -4.68 -3.32
C GLU A 304 29.90 -5.83 -4.07
N LYS A 305 29.54 -7.08 -3.74
CA LYS A 305 30.10 -8.27 -4.39
C LYS A 305 29.63 -8.42 -5.84
N LYS A 306 28.42 -7.96 -6.16
CA LYS A 306 27.87 -7.96 -7.53
C LYS A 306 28.23 -6.72 -8.35
N GLY A 307 28.74 -5.66 -7.72
CA GLY A 307 29.00 -4.38 -8.39
C GLY A 307 27.72 -3.72 -8.90
N ARG A 308 26.61 -3.84 -8.16
CA ARG A 308 25.31 -3.28 -8.56
C ARG A 308 25.34 -1.74 -8.49
N ASP A 309 24.79 -1.07 -9.51
CA ASP A 309 24.52 0.38 -9.45
C ASP A 309 23.51 0.72 -8.33
N PRO A 310 23.85 1.60 -7.37
CA PRO A 310 22.91 2.08 -6.34
C PRO A 310 21.67 2.78 -6.90
N LEU A 311 21.72 3.32 -8.11
CA LEU A 311 20.62 4.05 -8.76
C LEU A 311 20.03 3.28 -9.95
N TYR A 312 20.18 1.95 -9.97
CA TYR A 312 19.75 1.09 -11.07
C TYR A 312 18.30 1.35 -11.54
N TRP A 313 17.33 1.39 -10.62
CA TRP A 313 15.93 1.63 -10.95
C TRP A 313 15.69 3.10 -11.32
N ARG A 314 16.28 4.04 -10.56
CA ARG A 314 16.14 5.49 -10.82
C ARG A 314 16.71 5.94 -12.16
N ASN A 315 17.83 5.35 -12.59
CA ASN A 315 18.49 5.68 -13.86
C ASN A 315 17.88 4.95 -15.07
N MET A 316 16.97 4.00 -14.84
CA MET A 316 16.31 3.27 -15.91
C MET A 316 15.44 4.20 -16.76
N SER A 317 15.54 4.04 -18.08
CA SER A 317 14.69 4.77 -19.03
C SER A 317 13.25 4.25 -18.97
N GLU A 318 12.29 5.06 -19.39
CA GLU A 318 10.88 4.67 -19.44
C GLU A 318 10.67 3.42 -20.32
N GLN A 319 11.37 3.38 -21.45
CA GLN A 319 11.27 2.27 -22.42
C GLN A 319 11.82 0.98 -21.83
N ASP A 320 12.96 1.04 -21.15
CA ASP A 320 13.57 -0.12 -20.50
C ASP A 320 12.72 -0.62 -19.33
N TYR A 321 12.12 0.30 -18.58
CA TYR A 321 11.25 -0.04 -17.46
C TYR A 321 9.96 -0.71 -17.93
N GLU A 322 9.33 -0.21 -18.99
CA GLU A 322 8.17 -0.86 -19.62
C GLU A 322 8.52 -2.25 -20.18
N ALA A 323 9.68 -2.38 -20.83
CA ALA A 323 10.17 -3.67 -21.31
C ALA A 323 10.39 -4.65 -20.14
N PHE A 324 10.97 -4.18 -19.02
CA PHE A 324 11.13 -4.96 -17.80
C PHE A 324 9.79 -5.40 -17.23
N LYS A 325 8.81 -4.50 -17.07
CA LYS A 325 7.47 -4.83 -16.58
C LYS A 325 6.81 -5.90 -17.43
N ARG A 326 6.87 -5.77 -18.76
CA ARG A 326 6.31 -6.76 -19.69
C ARG A 326 7.00 -8.12 -19.54
N LYS A 327 8.34 -8.14 -19.50
CA LYS A 327 9.11 -9.37 -19.31
C LYS A 327 8.78 -10.04 -17.97
N ASN A 328 8.72 -9.26 -16.90
CA ASN A 328 8.37 -9.75 -15.57
C ASN A 328 6.95 -10.35 -15.56
N ARG A 329 5.97 -9.68 -16.18
CA ARG A 329 4.60 -10.20 -16.29
C ARG A 329 4.52 -11.52 -17.07
N THR A 330 5.25 -11.63 -18.18
CA THR A 330 5.32 -12.88 -18.95
C THR A 330 5.99 -14.00 -18.14
N ALA A 331 7.09 -13.69 -17.46
CA ALA A 331 7.78 -14.66 -16.60
C ALA A 331 6.90 -15.11 -15.42
N LEU A 332 6.13 -14.20 -14.84
CA LEU A 332 5.19 -14.47 -13.75
C LEU A 332 4.09 -15.44 -14.16
N ALA A 333 3.49 -15.22 -15.33
CA ALA A 333 2.47 -16.11 -15.89
C ALA A 333 3.04 -17.47 -16.32
N ALA A 334 4.31 -17.52 -16.73
CA ALA A 334 4.98 -18.77 -17.13
C ALA A 334 5.62 -19.53 -15.95
N HIS A 335 5.67 -18.94 -14.75
CA HIS A 335 6.32 -19.55 -13.61
C HIS A 335 5.48 -20.71 -13.06
N SER A 336 6.13 -21.83 -12.75
CA SER A 336 5.48 -22.96 -12.09
C SER A 336 5.56 -22.78 -10.57
N TRP A 337 4.42 -22.45 -9.97
CA TRP A 337 4.28 -22.11 -8.55
C TRP A 337 4.05 -23.30 -7.62
#